data_AF-W2T8X5-F1
#
_entry.id   AF-W2T8X5-F1
#
_cell.length_a   1.000
_cell.length_b   1.000
_cell.length_c   1.000
_cell.angle_alpha   90.00
_cell.angle_beta   90.00
_cell.angle_gamma   90.00
#
_symmetry.space_group_name_H-M   'P 1'
#
loop_
_entity.id
_entity.type
_entity.pdbx_description
1 polymer ?
#
loop_
_entity_poly.entity_id
_entity_poly.type
_entity_poly.pdbx_seq_one_letter_code
_entity_poly.pdbx_strand_id
1 'polypeptide(L)'
;MKHLAAIHEPKCLEKFHIENNKLPRNQRRSEPKRPPVVLGENGEVDVEATNEARWENAQSLLIQCEHCGRRFARRKREWEDRIAVHQRSCTAENPAKSVFREKKKSRSVSTKRNGQDKS
;
A
#
# COMPACT_ATOMS: atom_id res chain seq x y z
N MET A 1 4.85 20.44 8.74
CA MET A 1 5.08 19.18 7.99
C MET A 1 4.16 18.99 6.76
N LYS A 2 3.22 19.90 6.43
CA LYS A 2 2.34 19.77 5.24
C LYS A 2 2.89 20.39 3.93
N HIS A 3 3.90 21.26 4.00
CA HIS A 3 4.37 22.01 2.82
C HIS A 3 5.26 21.22 1.86
N LEU A 4 6.03 20.24 2.34
CA LEU A 4 7.02 19.55 1.51
C LEU A 4 6.38 18.63 0.46
N ALA A 5 5.27 17.96 0.78
CA ALA A 5 4.60 17.06 -0.16
C ALA A 5 4.05 17.82 -1.38
N ALA A 6 3.35 18.94 -1.17
CA ALA A 6 2.76 19.72 -2.26
C ALA A 6 3.81 20.38 -3.18
N ILE A 7 4.98 20.74 -2.63
CA ILE A 7 6.09 21.32 -3.40
C ILE A 7 6.91 20.23 -4.10
N HIS A 8 7.03 19.04 -3.49
CA HIS A 8 7.81 17.95 -4.02
C HIS A 8 7.07 17.11 -5.06
N GLU A 9 5.74 16.99 -4.96
CA GLU A 9 4.90 16.23 -5.90
C GLU A 9 5.12 16.59 -7.38
N PRO A 10 5.13 17.86 -7.82
CA PRO A 10 5.40 18.18 -9.21
C PRO A 10 6.80 17.71 -9.66
N LYS A 11 7.82 17.84 -8.80
CA LYS A 11 9.18 17.34 -9.09
C LYS A 11 9.23 15.82 -9.15
N CYS A 12 8.44 15.15 -8.32
CA CYS A 12 8.30 13.70 -8.32
C CYS A 12 7.64 13.21 -9.63
N LEU A 13 6.58 13.89 -10.08
CA LEU A 13 5.90 13.60 -11.34
C LEU A 13 6.79 13.85 -12.56
N GLU A 14 7.53 14.96 -12.58
CA GLU A 14 8.50 15.25 -13.63
C GLU A 14 9.54 14.12 -13.75
N LYS A 15 10.17 13.74 -12.63
CA LYS A 15 11.12 12.62 -12.58
C LYS A 15 10.46 11.31 -13.02
N PHE A 16 9.22 11.07 -12.61
CA PHE A 16 8.44 9.91 -13.04
C PHE A 16 8.30 9.88 -14.56
N HIS A 17 7.84 10.97 -15.19
CA HIS A 17 7.65 11.01 -16.64
C HIS A 17 8.97 10.83 -17.39
N ILE A 18 10.06 11.45 -16.94
CA ILE A 18 11.38 11.29 -17.55
C ILE A 18 11.83 9.82 -17.53
N GLU A 19 11.78 9.17 -16.36
CA GLU A 19 12.15 7.75 -16.25
C GLU A 19 11.19 6.85 -17.02
N ASN A 20 9.89 7.15 -17.02
CA ASN A 20 8.88 6.36 -17.71
C ASN A 20 9.00 6.48 -19.23
N ASN A 21 9.39 7.63 -19.76
CA ASN A 21 9.58 7.84 -21.20
C ASN A 21 10.82 7.13 -21.75
N LYS A 22 11.86 6.94 -20.91
CA LYS A 22 13.04 6.13 -21.24
C LYS A 22 12.73 4.63 -21.39
N LEU A 23 11.61 4.16 -20.82
CA LEU A 23 11.20 2.77 -20.95
C LEU A 23 10.47 2.52 -22.29
N PRO A 24 10.64 1.33 -22.90
CA PRO A 24 9.83 0.87 -24.02
C PRO A 24 8.33 0.96 -23.71
N ARG A 25 7.49 1.20 -24.74
CA ARG A 25 6.04 1.48 -24.58
C ARG A 25 5.30 0.45 -23.72
N ASN A 26 5.67 -0.83 -23.83
CA ASN A 26 5.10 -1.95 -23.06
C ASN A 26 5.51 -1.97 -21.57
N GLN A 27 6.61 -1.32 -21.21
CA GLN A 27 7.12 -1.26 -19.83
C GLN A 27 6.72 0.02 -19.10
N ARG A 28 6.23 1.02 -19.83
CA ARG A 28 5.72 2.28 -19.26
C ARG A 28 4.58 2.02 -18.26
N ARG A 29 4.38 3.00 -17.38
CA ARG A 29 3.44 2.97 -16.26
C ARG A 29 2.47 4.12 -16.33
N SER A 30 1.29 3.86 -15.77
CA SER A 30 0.38 4.91 -15.37
C SER A 30 1.01 5.74 -14.26
N GLU A 31 0.66 7.01 -14.25
CA GLU A 31 1.08 7.96 -13.22
C GLU A 31 0.69 7.49 -11.81
N PRO A 32 1.55 7.73 -10.80
CA PRO A 32 1.20 7.46 -9.41
C PRO A 32 -0.05 8.25 -9.01
N LYS A 33 -1.03 7.58 -8.41
CA LYS A 33 -2.24 8.22 -7.89
C LYS A 33 -2.03 8.59 -6.42
N ARG A 34 -2.56 9.75 -6.02
CA ARG A 34 -2.56 10.15 -4.61
C ARG A 34 -3.43 9.17 -3.79
N PRO A 35 -2.98 8.73 -2.60
CA PRO A 35 -3.78 7.90 -1.71
C PRO A 35 -5.06 8.61 -1.24
N PRO A 36 -6.10 7.86 -0.85
CA PRO A 36 -7.36 8.44 -0.41
C PRO A 36 -7.19 9.28 0.87
N VAL A 37 -8.06 10.29 0.99
CA VAL A 37 -8.26 11.13 2.17
C VAL A 37 -9.77 11.21 2.39
N VAL A 38 -10.21 10.89 3.60
CA VAL A 38 -11.61 10.95 4.02
C VAL A 38 -11.81 12.26 4.79
N LEU A 39 -12.84 13.01 4.40
CA LEU A 39 -13.24 14.25 5.07
C LEU A 39 -14.44 13.95 5.98
N GLY A 40 -14.43 14.47 7.19
CA GLY A 40 -15.56 14.44 8.11
C GLY A 40 -16.65 15.44 7.72
N GLU A 41 -17.76 15.43 8.45
CA GLU A 41 -18.93 16.29 8.20
C GLU A 41 -18.59 17.79 8.29
N ASN A 42 -17.61 18.14 9.10
CA ASN A 42 -17.09 19.51 9.25
C ASN A 42 -16.08 19.92 8.16
N GLY A 43 -15.81 19.06 7.18
CA GLY A 43 -14.81 19.29 6.13
C GLY A 43 -13.36 19.11 6.58
N GLU A 44 -13.11 18.74 7.84
CA GLU A 44 -11.77 18.40 8.31
C GLU A 44 -11.39 16.96 7.93
N VAL A 45 -10.08 16.67 7.90
CA VAL A 45 -9.61 15.32 7.59
C VAL A 45 -9.92 14.40 8.77
N ASP A 46 -10.78 13.41 8.56
CA ASP A 46 -10.93 12.31 9.50
C ASP A 46 -9.70 11.41 9.39
N VAL A 47 -8.82 11.51 10.39
CA VAL A 47 -7.54 10.79 10.42
C VAL A 47 -7.75 9.28 10.48
N GLU A 48 -8.73 8.81 11.25
CA GLU A 48 -8.94 7.38 11.45
C GLU A 48 -9.54 6.76 10.19
N ALA A 49 -10.59 7.37 9.64
CA ALA A 49 -11.19 6.92 8.39
C ALA A 49 -10.20 7.01 7.22
N THR A 50 -9.37 8.05 7.17
CA THR A 50 -8.28 8.18 6.18
C THR A 50 -7.25 7.07 6.32
N ASN A 51 -6.86 6.71 7.55
CA ASN A 51 -5.90 5.63 7.80
C ASN A 51 -6.47 4.28 7.38
N GLU A 52 -7.75 4.02 7.66
CA GLU A 52 -8.41 2.78 7.22
C GLU A 52 -8.51 2.71 5.69
N ALA A 53 -8.95 3.78 5.03
CA ALA A 53 -9.00 3.84 3.57
C ALA A 53 -7.61 3.63 2.93
N ARG A 54 -6.55 4.17 3.54
CA ARG A 54 -5.16 3.94 3.10
C ARG A 54 -4.71 2.51 3.33
N TRP A 55 -5.11 1.89 4.44
CA TRP A 55 -4.82 0.50 4.73
C TRP A 55 -5.48 -0.43 3.69
N GLU A 56 -6.75 -0.22 3.40
CA GLU A 56 -7.49 -0.98 2.38
C GLU A 56 -6.87 -0.80 0.99
N ASN A 57 -6.53 0.44 0.62
CA ASN A 57 -5.83 0.71 -0.62
C ASN A 57 -4.50 -0.06 -0.70
N ALA A 58 -3.69 -0.04 0.36
CA ALA A 58 -2.43 -0.76 0.41
C ALA A 58 -2.63 -2.29 0.26
N GLN A 59 -3.67 -2.85 0.89
CA GLN A 59 -4.03 -4.27 0.75
C GLN A 59 -4.47 -4.63 -0.68
N SER A 60 -5.20 -3.74 -1.36
CA SER A 60 -5.67 -3.96 -2.74
C SER A 60 -4.54 -3.98 -3.77
N LEU A 61 -3.40 -3.34 -3.46
CA LEU A 61 -2.24 -3.27 -4.35
C LEU A 61 -1.32 -4.49 -4.24
N LEU A 62 -1.61 -5.41 -3.32
CA LEU A 62 -0.83 -6.64 -3.15
C LEU A 62 -1.25 -7.70 -4.17
N ILE A 63 -0.26 -8.38 -4.76
CA ILE A 63 -0.48 -9.53 -5.65
C ILE A 63 -0.35 -10.80 -4.83
N GLN A 64 -1.31 -11.71 -4.97
CA GLN A 64 -1.31 -13.00 -4.30
C GLN A 64 -0.64 -14.07 -5.18
N CYS A 65 0.18 -14.93 -4.59
CA CYS A 65 0.70 -16.12 -5.26
C CYS A 65 -0.42 -17.16 -5.44
N GLU A 66 -0.54 -17.70 -6.65
CA GLU A 66 -1.59 -18.66 -7.03
C GLU A 66 -1.44 -20.02 -6.34
N HIS A 67 -0.22 -20.40 -5.94
CA HIS A 67 0.04 -21.72 -5.35
C HIS A 67 -0.07 -21.74 -3.82
N CYS A 68 0.47 -20.71 -3.13
CA CYS A 68 0.49 -20.68 -1.66
C CYS A 68 -0.36 -19.59 -1.01
N GLY A 69 -0.93 -18.69 -1.80
CA GLY A 69 -1.77 -17.60 -1.30
C GLY A 69 -1.03 -16.47 -0.57
N ARG A 70 0.31 -16.43 -0.55
CA ARG A 70 1.08 -15.32 0.05
C ARG A 70 0.92 -14.03 -0.78
N ARG A 71 0.81 -12.89 -0.11
CA ARG A 71 0.64 -11.57 -0.73
C ARG A 71 1.96 -10.80 -0.78
N PHE A 72 2.29 -10.23 -1.93
CA PHE A 72 3.52 -9.48 -2.17
C PHE A 72 3.22 -8.08 -2.70
N ALA A 73 4.02 -7.09 -2.31
CA ALA A 73 3.89 -5.74 -2.82
C ALA A 73 4.32 -5.68 -4.29
N ARG A 74 3.47 -5.09 -5.14
CA ARG A 74 3.73 -4.83 -6.55
C ARG A 74 4.79 -3.75 -6.72
N ARG A 75 6.04 -4.11 -7.04
CA ARG A 75 7.11 -3.14 -7.29
C ARG A 75 7.61 -3.29 -8.71
N LYS A 76 6.93 -2.62 -9.64
CA LYS A 76 7.31 -2.71 -11.06
C LYS A 76 8.72 -2.11 -11.34
N ARG A 77 9.30 -1.24 -10.48
CA ARG A 77 10.45 -0.33 -10.82
C ARG A 77 11.80 -1.01 -10.90
N GLU A 78 11.95 -2.18 -10.29
CA GLU A 78 13.18 -2.95 -10.36
C GLU A 78 12.84 -4.35 -10.83
N TRP A 79 13.55 -4.76 -11.87
CA TRP A 79 13.48 -6.03 -12.57
C TRP A 79 13.92 -7.18 -11.63
N GLU A 80 13.04 -7.53 -10.69
CA GLU A 80 12.89 -8.83 -10.04
C GLU A 80 11.77 -8.67 -9.01
N ASP A 81 10.53 -8.78 -9.52
CA ASP A 81 9.36 -8.74 -8.65
C ASP A 81 9.51 -9.81 -7.56
N ARG A 82 9.24 -9.44 -6.30
CA ARG A 82 9.38 -10.36 -5.15
C ARG A 82 8.53 -11.62 -5.32
N ILE A 83 7.42 -11.50 -6.04
CA ILE A 83 6.58 -12.64 -6.42
C ILE A 83 7.27 -13.55 -7.45
N ALA A 84 8.02 -13.00 -8.42
CA ALA A 84 8.75 -13.78 -9.41
C ALA A 84 9.87 -14.61 -8.74
N VAL A 85 10.63 -14.00 -7.82
CA VAL A 85 11.64 -14.73 -7.03
C VAL A 85 11.00 -15.83 -6.19
N HIS A 86 9.85 -15.55 -5.57
CA HIS A 86 9.10 -16.55 -4.82
C HIS A 86 8.55 -17.69 -5.70
N GLN A 87 8.04 -17.38 -6.89
CA GLN A 87 7.50 -18.35 -7.84
C GLN A 87 8.58 -19.26 -8.45
N ARG A 88 9.88 -18.93 -8.33
CA ARG A 88 10.97 -19.86 -8.68
C ARG A 88 10.98 -21.11 -7.79
N SER A 89 10.52 -21.00 -6.54
CA SER A 89 10.53 -22.09 -5.56
C SER A 89 9.14 -22.56 -5.13
N CYS A 90 8.14 -21.69 -5.19
CA CYS A 90 6.76 -22.03 -4.88
C CYS A 90 6.04 -22.46 -6.16
N THR A 91 5.86 -23.77 -6.32
CA THR A 91 5.17 -24.39 -7.48
C THR A 91 3.86 -25.06 -7.04
N ALA A 92 3.06 -25.55 -7.99
CA ALA A 92 1.84 -26.29 -7.69
C ALA A 92 2.10 -27.60 -6.91
N GLU A 93 3.22 -28.26 -7.20
CA GLU A 93 3.63 -29.51 -6.55
C GLU A 93 4.29 -29.26 -5.18
N ASN A 94 4.92 -28.10 -5.01
CA ASN A 94 5.57 -27.71 -3.76
C ASN A 94 5.18 -26.28 -3.35
N PRO A 95 3.94 -26.08 -2.89
CA PRO A 95 3.50 -24.78 -2.42
C PRO A 95 4.19 -24.45 -1.09
N ALA A 96 4.76 -23.25 -0.99
CA ALA A 96 5.31 -22.77 0.27
C ALA A 96 4.21 -22.73 1.35
N LYS A 97 4.56 -23.03 2.61
CA LYS A 97 3.59 -22.97 3.73
C LYS A 97 2.89 -21.61 3.75
N SER A 98 1.56 -21.58 3.66
CA SER A 98 0.84 -20.32 3.79
C SER A 98 1.06 -19.78 5.22
N VAL A 99 1.37 -18.49 5.33
CA VAL A 99 1.41 -17.82 6.65
C VAL A 99 0.03 -17.29 7.05
N PHE A 100 -1.01 -17.65 6.29
CA PHE A 100 -2.38 -17.25 6.55
C PHE A 100 -2.90 -18.02 7.75
N ARG A 101 -2.47 -17.60 8.93
CA ARG A 101 -3.12 -17.98 10.17
C ARG A 101 -4.42 -17.19 10.20
N GLU A 102 -5.55 -17.88 10.05
CA GLU A 102 -6.88 -17.30 10.15
C GLU A 102 -7.04 -16.62 11.52
N LYS A 103 -6.69 -15.33 11.57
CA LYS A 103 -6.87 -14.51 12.76
C LYS A 103 -8.35 -14.18 12.81
N LYS A 104 -9.07 -14.88 13.69
CA LYS A 104 -10.41 -14.46 14.15
C LYS A 104 -10.36 -12.96 14.41
N LYS A 105 -11.36 -12.25 13.88
CA LYS A 105 -11.50 -10.80 13.91
C LYS A 105 -11.65 -10.32 15.36
N SER A 106 -10.55 -10.17 16.10
CA SER A 106 -10.51 -9.45 17.36
C SER A 106 -9.69 -8.17 17.16
N ARG A 107 -10.28 -7.19 16.46
CA ARG A 107 -9.79 -5.81 16.55
C ARG A 107 -10.35 -5.23 17.84
N SER A 108 -9.62 -5.37 18.94
CA SER A 108 -9.80 -4.49 20.10
C SER A 108 -9.01 -3.21 19.82
N VAL A 109 -9.67 -2.18 19.31
CA VAL A 109 -9.12 -0.83 19.34
C VAL A 109 -9.12 -0.41 20.81
N SER A 110 -7.94 -0.34 21.41
CA SER A 110 -7.78 0.10 22.80
C SER A 110 -8.02 1.60 22.85
N THR A 111 -9.27 1.98 23.13
CA THR A 111 -9.61 3.33 23.58
C THR A 111 -9.04 3.53 24.98
N LYS A 112 -7.77 3.92 25.11
CA LYS A 112 -7.31 4.58 26.33
C LYS A 112 -7.70 6.05 26.27
N ARG A 113 -8.92 6.31 26.73
CA ARG A 113 -9.29 7.56 27.40
C ARG A 113 -8.27 7.79 28.51
N ASN A 114 -7.53 8.90 28.47
CA ASN A 114 -6.98 9.47 29.69
C ASN A 114 -7.71 10.79 29.90
N GLY A 115 -8.64 10.78 30.85
CA GLY A 115 -9.11 12.01 31.47
C GLY A 115 -7.99 12.58 32.33
N GLN A 116 -7.86 13.89 32.31
CA GLN A 116 -7.35 14.64 33.45
C GLN A 116 -8.39 15.71 33.76
N ASP A 117 -9.19 15.38 34.77
CA ASP A 117 -9.94 16.32 35.60
C ASP A 117 -8.99 16.80 36.72
N LYS A 118 -9.31 17.96 37.29
CA LYS A 118 -8.75 18.64 38.48
C LYS A 118 -7.57 19.58 38.18
N SER A 119 -7.59 20.85 38.61
CA SER A 119 -8.37 21.52 39.66
C SER A 119 -8.50 23.02 39.40
#